data_AF-A0A356I535-F1
#
_entry.id   AF-A0A356I535-F1
#
_cell.length_a   1.000
_cell.length_b   1.000
_cell.length_c   1.000
_cell.angle_alpha   90.00
_cell.angle_beta   90.00
_cell.angle_gamma   90.00
#
_symmetry.space_group_name_H-M   'P 1'
#
loop_
_entity.id
_entity.type
_entity.pdbx_description
1 polymer ?
#
loop_
_entity_poly.entity_id
_entity_poly.type
_entity_poly.pdbx_seq_one_letter_code
_entity_poly.pdbx_strand_id
1 'polypeptide(L)'
;MDATSALIFSPSHFTWMDTNYPAGTPREGYPIEIQALWHAALHFLAQHTPNPQWKILAQNVSQSIQALYPIQRGDDHYLADVLSAPSGTPAHKATPDDALRPNQLFAITLGALTDPPLQRDLLQATEKLLIPGAIRSLADQPVEQPMPIYQNHQLINDPHHPYKGIYIGEEDNQRKPAYHNGTAWTWPFPSYAEALLQTYGSDVIPHARALLSSVSLLLENG
;
A
#
# COMPACT_ATOMS: atom_id res chain seq x y z
N MET A 1 -5.68 0.13 -18.85
CA MET A 1 -6.85 -0.23 -18.03
C MET A 1 -7.30 -1.61 -18.45
N ASP A 2 -7.45 -2.54 -17.51
CA ASP A 2 -8.10 -3.83 -17.77
C ASP A 2 -9.61 -3.61 -17.97
N ALA A 3 -10.15 -4.10 -19.08
CA ALA A 3 -11.54 -3.87 -19.46
C ALA A 3 -12.54 -4.54 -18.50
N THR A 4 -12.14 -5.62 -17.83
CA THR A 4 -13.05 -6.38 -16.96
C THR A 4 -13.14 -5.75 -15.57
N SER A 5 -11.99 -5.38 -14.99
CA SER A 5 -11.90 -4.83 -13.63
C SER A 5 -11.91 -3.31 -13.55
N ALA A 6 -11.74 -2.61 -14.70
CA ALA A 6 -11.48 -1.18 -14.78
C ALA A 6 -10.20 -0.70 -14.06
N LEU A 7 -9.36 -1.63 -13.60
CA LEU A 7 -8.11 -1.34 -12.91
C LEU A 7 -7.00 -0.89 -13.88
N ILE A 8 -6.09 -0.07 -13.39
CA ILE A 8 -4.95 0.48 -14.13
C ILE A 8 -3.72 -0.38 -13.88
N PHE A 9 -3.20 -0.97 -14.96
CA PHE A 9 -1.90 -1.62 -14.96
C PHE A 9 -0.78 -0.58 -14.82
N SER A 10 0.21 -0.89 -13.99
CA SER A 10 1.44 -0.13 -13.79
C SER A 10 2.66 -1.00 -14.14
N PRO A 11 3.59 -0.52 -14.97
CA PRO A 11 4.88 -1.16 -15.15
C PRO A 11 5.70 -1.15 -13.86
N SER A 12 6.76 -1.97 -13.83
CA SER A 12 7.71 -1.99 -12.72
C SER A 12 8.34 -0.62 -12.47
N HIS A 13 8.53 -0.23 -11.21
CA HIS A 13 9.15 1.03 -10.75
C HIS A 13 8.37 2.33 -11.05
N PHE A 14 7.09 2.24 -11.38
CA PHE A 14 6.22 3.43 -11.57
C PHE A 14 5.36 3.75 -10.34
N THR A 15 5.70 3.19 -9.18
CA THR A 15 5.10 3.55 -7.89
C THR A 15 6.06 4.42 -7.09
N TRP A 16 5.64 5.00 -5.97
CA TRP A 16 6.56 5.74 -5.09
C TRP A 16 7.64 4.85 -4.46
N MET A 17 7.43 3.52 -4.47
CA MET A 17 8.42 2.53 -4.03
C MET A 17 9.31 2.14 -5.21
N ASP A 18 10.16 3.06 -5.69
CA ASP A 18 10.76 3.07 -7.04
C ASP A 18 12.20 2.56 -7.12
N THR A 19 12.73 1.95 -6.06
CA THR A 19 14.14 1.53 -6.03
C THR A 19 14.48 0.55 -7.15
N ASN A 20 15.53 0.88 -7.90
CA ASN A 20 16.00 0.14 -9.07
C ASN A 20 17.52 -0.09 -9.04
N TYR A 21 17.98 -1.13 -9.74
CA TYR A 21 19.36 -1.60 -9.86
C TYR A 21 20.08 -1.72 -8.49
N PRO A 22 19.75 -2.73 -7.65
CA PRO A 22 18.77 -3.79 -7.87
C PRO A 22 17.34 -3.32 -7.62
N ALA A 23 16.38 -3.98 -8.29
CA ALA A 23 14.96 -3.77 -8.05
C ALA A 23 14.57 -4.26 -6.65
N GLY A 24 14.22 -3.36 -5.73
CA GLY A 24 13.84 -3.70 -4.36
C GLY A 24 12.33 -3.95 -4.18
N THR A 25 11.51 -3.24 -4.95
CA THR A 25 10.04 -3.23 -4.88
C THR A 25 9.44 -2.96 -6.27
N PRO A 26 9.57 -3.89 -7.24
CA PRO A 26 9.18 -3.66 -8.63
C PRO A 26 7.71 -3.28 -8.80
N ARG A 27 6.79 -3.95 -8.08
CA ARG A 27 5.34 -3.66 -8.03
C ARG A 27 4.70 -3.49 -9.42
N GLU A 28 5.08 -4.35 -10.37
CA GLU A 28 4.42 -4.46 -11.68
C GLU A 28 3.04 -5.13 -11.52
N GLY A 29 2.03 -4.63 -12.23
CA GLY A 29 0.67 -5.17 -12.17
C GLY A 29 -0.32 -4.09 -11.76
N TYR A 30 -1.11 -4.32 -10.70
CA TYR A 30 -2.13 -3.37 -10.23
C TYR A 30 -1.86 -2.95 -8.77
N PRO A 31 -0.99 -1.95 -8.51
CA PRO A 31 -0.70 -1.46 -7.16
C PRO A 31 -1.93 -0.81 -6.52
N ILE A 32 -2.20 -1.10 -5.24
CA ILE A 32 -3.44 -0.68 -4.58
C ILE A 32 -3.62 0.84 -4.54
N GLU A 33 -2.56 1.62 -4.30
CA GLU A 33 -2.65 3.07 -4.22
C GLU A 33 -2.90 3.73 -5.59
N ILE A 34 -2.41 3.12 -6.68
CA ILE A 34 -2.75 3.57 -8.04
C ILE A 34 -4.25 3.37 -8.29
N GLN A 35 -4.82 2.26 -7.84
CA GLN A 35 -6.25 2.01 -7.99
C GLN A 35 -7.09 2.98 -7.14
N ALA A 36 -6.63 3.29 -5.94
CA ALA A 36 -7.27 4.28 -5.07
C ALA A 36 -7.25 5.70 -5.67
N LEU A 37 -6.10 6.13 -6.20
CA LEU A 37 -5.98 7.40 -6.92
C LEU A 37 -6.85 7.44 -8.19
N TRP A 38 -6.89 6.34 -8.93
CA TRP A 38 -7.74 6.22 -10.12
C TRP A 38 -9.23 6.31 -9.77
N HIS A 39 -9.67 5.63 -8.71
CA HIS A 39 -11.01 5.74 -8.17
C HIS A 39 -11.35 7.20 -7.82
N ALA A 40 -10.48 7.89 -7.07
CA ALA A 40 -10.69 9.28 -6.69
C ALA A 40 -10.79 10.22 -7.91
N ALA A 41 -9.94 10.01 -8.92
CA ALA A 41 -9.99 10.79 -10.16
C ALA A 41 -11.31 10.57 -10.92
N LEU A 42 -11.77 9.33 -11.04
CA LEU A 42 -13.05 8.99 -11.64
C LEU A 42 -14.23 9.61 -10.87
N HIS A 43 -14.20 9.53 -9.55
CA HIS A 43 -15.22 10.13 -8.68
C HIS A 43 -15.26 11.66 -8.85
N PHE A 44 -14.10 12.31 -8.90
CA PHE A 44 -13.99 13.73 -9.19
C PHE A 44 -14.59 14.08 -10.56
N LEU A 45 -14.26 13.33 -11.62
CA LEU A 45 -14.84 13.54 -12.96
C LEU A 45 -16.35 13.35 -12.99
N ALA A 46 -16.88 12.38 -12.25
CA ALA A 46 -18.31 12.13 -12.15
C ALA A 46 -19.08 13.28 -11.48
N GLN A 47 -18.44 14.03 -10.59
CA GLN A 47 -19.04 15.20 -9.93
C GLN A 47 -19.03 16.45 -10.82
N HIS A 48 -18.05 16.57 -11.72
CA HIS A 48 -17.80 17.81 -12.47
C HIS A 48 -18.15 17.71 -13.95
N THR A 49 -18.61 16.55 -14.43
CA THR A 49 -19.00 16.36 -15.83
C THR A 49 -20.30 15.55 -15.93
N PRO A 50 -21.11 15.76 -16.99
CA PRO A 50 -22.39 15.06 -17.15
C PRO A 50 -22.24 13.62 -17.66
N ASN A 51 -21.03 13.11 -17.89
CA ASN A 51 -20.83 11.77 -18.45
C ASN A 51 -21.06 10.69 -17.36
N PRO A 52 -22.13 9.87 -17.45
CA PRO A 52 -22.43 8.86 -16.45
C PRO A 52 -21.38 7.73 -16.39
N GLN A 53 -20.55 7.58 -17.42
CA GLN A 53 -19.53 6.54 -17.49
C GLN A 53 -18.50 6.65 -16.35
N TRP A 54 -18.18 7.86 -15.88
CA TRP A 54 -17.20 8.03 -14.80
C TRP A 54 -17.68 7.42 -13.49
N LYS A 55 -18.96 7.58 -13.17
CA LYS A 55 -19.57 6.97 -11.98
C LYS A 55 -19.56 5.44 -12.08
N ILE A 56 -19.89 4.89 -13.25
CA ILE A 56 -19.88 3.45 -13.50
C ILE A 56 -18.46 2.89 -13.36
N LEU A 57 -17.45 3.57 -13.95
CA LEU A 57 -16.06 3.16 -13.83
C LEU A 57 -15.57 3.22 -12.37
N ALA A 58 -15.90 4.28 -11.62
CA ALA A 58 -15.52 4.38 -10.21
C ALA A 58 -16.11 3.21 -9.40
N GLN A 59 -17.40 2.90 -9.63
CA GLN A 59 -18.06 1.75 -9.00
C GLN A 59 -17.37 0.42 -9.35
N ASN A 60 -17.03 0.21 -10.63
CA ASN A 60 -16.34 -1.01 -11.07
C ASN A 60 -14.95 -1.17 -10.44
N VAL A 61 -14.20 -0.06 -10.31
CA VAL A 61 -12.89 -0.06 -9.62
C VAL A 61 -13.07 -0.43 -8.15
N SER A 62 -14.01 0.20 -7.44
CA SER A 62 -14.27 -0.09 -6.02
C SER A 62 -14.73 -1.54 -5.80
N GLN A 63 -15.57 -2.08 -6.69
CA GLN A 63 -16.00 -3.48 -6.65
C GLN A 63 -14.83 -4.43 -6.92
N SER A 64 -13.96 -4.10 -7.87
CA SER A 64 -12.78 -4.92 -8.19
C SER A 64 -11.77 -4.92 -7.05
N ILE A 65 -11.58 -3.78 -6.36
CA ILE A 65 -10.76 -3.71 -5.14
C ILE A 65 -11.32 -4.66 -4.10
N GLN A 66 -12.62 -4.58 -3.78
CA GLN A 66 -13.26 -5.43 -2.77
C GLN A 66 -13.28 -6.92 -3.15
N ALA A 67 -13.25 -7.27 -4.43
CA ALA A 67 -13.30 -8.66 -4.89
C ALA A 67 -11.92 -9.31 -5.02
N LEU A 68 -10.89 -8.55 -5.41
CA LEU A 68 -9.60 -9.12 -5.83
C LEU A 68 -8.46 -8.91 -4.83
N TYR A 69 -8.53 -7.88 -3.97
CA TYR A 69 -7.44 -7.51 -3.08
C TYR A 69 -7.49 -8.10 -1.67
N PRO A 70 -8.64 -8.42 -1.04
CA PRO A 70 -8.63 -8.92 0.34
C PRO A 70 -7.79 -10.19 0.52
N ILE A 71 -6.97 -10.19 1.57
CA ILE A 71 -6.09 -11.27 2.02
C ILE A 71 -6.38 -11.53 3.49
N GLN A 72 -6.70 -12.78 3.83
CA GLN A 72 -6.75 -13.24 5.21
C GLN A 72 -5.46 -13.99 5.53
N ARG A 73 -4.75 -13.56 6.56
CA ARG A 73 -3.54 -14.23 7.05
C ARG A 73 -3.49 -14.24 8.56
N GLY A 74 -3.61 -15.44 9.14
CA GLY A 74 -3.76 -15.57 10.58
C GLY A 74 -4.91 -14.70 11.06
N ASP A 75 -4.64 -13.83 12.03
CA ASP A 75 -5.62 -12.89 12.58
C ASP A 75 -5.70 -11.56 11.79
N ASP A 76 -4.79 -11.31 10.84
CA ASP A 76 -4.82 -10.10 10.01
C ASP A 76 -5.71 -10.30 8.78
N HIS A 77 -6.53 -9.30 8.49
CA HIS A 77 -7.31 -9.20 7.26
C HIS A 77 -7.00 -7.87 6.59
N TYR A 78 -6.38 -7.92 5.41
CA TYR A 78 -5.87 -6.73 4.75
C TYR A 78 -5.95 -6.78 3.22
N LEU A 79 -5.50 -5.73 2.52
CA LEU A 79 -5.44 -5.71 1.05
C LEU A 79 -4.06 -6.12 0.54
N ALA A 80 -4.02 -6.88 -0.54
CA ALA A 80 -2.83 -7.10 -1.34
C ALA A 80 -2.15 -5.76 -1.66
N ASP A 81 -0.84 -5.69 -1.57
CA ASP A 81 -0.13 -4.46 -1.88
C ASP A 81 -0.15 -4.16 -3.40
N VAL A 82 -0.10 -5.22 -4.19
CA VAL A 82 -0.21 -5.21 -5.64
C VAL A 82 -0.83 -6.52 -6.10
N LEU A 83 -1.70 -6.47 -7.11
CA LEU A 83 -2.01 -7.67 -7.89
C LEU A 83 -0.91 -7.82 -8.95
N SER A 84 0.08 -8.65 -8.65
CA SER A 84 1.28 -8.84 -9.46
C SER A 84 0.96 -9.58 -10.74
N ALA A 85 1.31 -8.97 -11.88
CA ALA A 85 1.06 -9.55 -13.19
C ALA A 85 1.97 -8.91 -14.23
N PRO A 86 2.47 -9.65 -15.22
CA PRO A 86 3.16 -9.05 -16.37
C PRO A 86 2.16 -8.32 -17.27
N SER A 87 2.66 -7.35 -18.04
CA SER A 87 1.86 -6.59 -19.02
C SER A 87 0.98 -7.49 -19.90
N GLY A 88 -0.27 -7.07 -20.08
CA GLY A 88 -1.29 -7.82 -20.83
C GLY A 88 -2.05 -8.87 -20.03
N THR A 89 -1.67 -9.13 -18.77
CA THR A 89 -2.40 -10.04 -17.88
C THR A 89 -3.59 -9.33 -17.22
N PRO A 90 -4.82 -9.85 -17.35
CA PRO A 90 -5.98 -9.24 -16.69
C PRO A 90 -5.94 -9.41 -15.17
N ALA A 91 -6.52 -8.47 -14.42
CA ALA A 91 -6.37 -8.42 -12.96
C ALA A 91 -6.88 -9.69 -12.24
N HIS A 92 -7.93 -10.34 -12.74
CA HIS A 92 -8.46 -11.57 -12.16
C HIS A 92 -7.54 -12.81 -12.32
N LYS A 93 -6.46 -12.70 -13.11
CA LYS A 93 -5.42 -13.73 -13.26
C LYS A 93 -4.10 -13.33 -12.61
N ALA A 94 -4.04 -12.14 -12.00
CA ALA A 94 -2.87 -11.66 -11.30
C ALA A 94 -2.71 -12.40 -9.97
N THR A 95 -1.47 -12.43 -9.47
CA THR A 95 -1.16 -13.02 -8.17
C THR A 95 -1.19 -11.94 -7.10
N PRO A 96 -2.01 -12.05 -6.04
CA PRO A 96 -2.02 -11.06 -4.97
C PRO A 96 -0.71 -11.12 -4.16
N ASP A 97 -0.02 -10.00 -4.04
CA ASP A 97 1.15 -9.82 -3.17
C ASP A 97 0.67 -9.58 -1.73
N ASP A 98 1.03 -10.51 -0.85
CA ASP A 98 0.59 -10.54 0.56
C ASP A 98 1.49 -9.77 1.52
N ALA A 99 2.43 -8.97 1.02
CA ALA A 99 3.21 -8.05 1.82
C ALA A 99 2.32 -6.99 2.50
N LEU A 100 2.26 -7.01 3.83
CA LEU A 100 1.50 -6.02 4.60
C LEU A 100 2.22 -4.66 4.59
N ARG A 101 1.68 -3.72 3.80
CA ARG A 101 2.27 -2.40 3.51
C ARG A 101 1.26 -1.27 3.73
N PRO A 102 1.73 -0.02 3.97
CA PRO A 102 0.84 1.10 4.29
C PRO A 102 0.03 1.63 3.09
N ASN A 103 0.33 1.18 1.87
CA ASN A 103 -0.32 1.66 0.64
C ASN A 103 -1.84 1.43 0.63
N GLN A 104 -2.32 0.40 1.33
CA GLN A 104 -3.74 0.12 1.49
C GLN A 104 -4.52 1.24 2.20
N LEU A 105 -3.86 2.08 2.99
CA LEU A 105 -4.51 3.22 3.67
C LEU A 105 -5.12 4.21 2.66
N PHE A 106 -4.51 4.33 1.47
CA PHE A 106 -5.06 5.16 0.39
C PHE A 106 -6.41 4.65 -0.11
N ALA A 107 -6.68 3.34 -0.05
CA ALA A 107 -7.99 2.80 -0.43
C ALA A 107 -9.10 3.32 0.50
N ILE A 108 -8.79 3.56 1.78
CA ILE A 108 -9.70 4.19 2.73
C ILE A 108 -9.76 5.70 2.46
N THR A 109 -8.62 6.40 2.54
CA THR A 109 -8.62 7.88 2.54
C THR A 109 -9.12 8.50 1.23
N LEU A 110 -9.00 7.77 0.11
CA LEU A 110 -9.49 8.17 -1.21
C LEU A 110 -10.86 7.56 -1.57
N GLY A 111 -11.52 6.92 -0.60
CA GLY A 111 -12.89 6.41 -0.72
C GLY A 111 -13.07 5.24 -1.69
N ALA A 112 -11.99 4.55 -2.06
CA ALA A 112 -12.03 3.42 -2.98
C ALA A 112 -12.57 2.12 -2.33
N LEU A 113 -12.42 2.01 -1.00
CA LEU A 113 -12.96 0.94 -0.19
C LEU A 113 -14.14 1.45 0.66
N THR A 114 -15.31 0.82 0.53
CA THR A 114 -16.54 1.24 1.21
C THR A 114 -17.04 0.26 2.26
N ASP A 115 -16.39 -0.88 2.45
CA ASP A 115 -16.76 -1.93 3.41
C ASP A 115 -16.24 -1.61 4.83
N PRO A 116 -17.09 -1.19 5.79
CA PRO A 116 -16.62 -0.71 7.09
C PRO A 116 -15.95 -1.77 7.97
N PRO A 117 -16.42 -3.03 8.06
CA PRO A 117 -15.67 -4.13 8.63
C PRO A 117 -14.24 -4.24 8.10
N LEU A 118 -14.06 -4.34 6.78
CA LEU A 118 -12.73 -4.46 6.19
C LEU A 118 -11.86 -3.23 6.48
N GLN A 119 -12.40 -2.00 6.44
CA GLN A 119 -11.64 -0.81 6.82
C GLN A 119 -11.08 -0.89 8.25
N ARG A 120 -11.86 -1.43 9.21
CA ARG A 120 -11.39 -1.62 10.59
C ARG A 120 -10.28 -2.66 10.66
N ASP A 121 -10.43 -3.77 9.95
CA ASP A 121 -9.42 -4.83 9.88
C ASP A 121 -8.11 -4.30 9.28
N LEU A 122 -8.18 -3.50 8.21
CA LEU A 122 -7.00 -2.84 7.60
C LEU A 122 -6.26 -1.94 8.59
N LEU A 123 -7.00 -1.13 9.35
CA LEU A 123 -6.43 -0.23 10.35
C LEU A 123 -5.75 -1.00 11.49
N GLN A 124 -6.36 -2.12 11.92
CA GLN A 124 -5.76 -3.00 12.92
C GLN A 124 -4.49 -3.68 12.38
N ALA A 125 -4.53 -4.22 11.16
CA ALA A 125 -3.37 -4.86 10.55
C ALA A 125 -2.21 -3.85 10.36
N THR A 126 -2.50 -2.63 9.90
CA THR A 126 -1.48 -1.60 9.64
C THR A 126 -0.96 -0.90 10.90
N GLU A 127 -1.60 -1.08 12.07
CA GLU A 127 -1.13 -0.51 13.35
C GLU A 127 0.31 -0.91 13.65
N LYS A 128 0.69 -2.17 13.35
CA LYS A 128 2.05 -2.69 13.60
C LYS A 128 3.15 -2.02 12.75
N LEU A 129 2.76 -1.23 11.74
CA LEU A 129 3.69 -0.47 10.91
C LEU A 129 4.09 0.86 11.57
N LEU A 130 3.33 1.34 12.54
CA LEU A 130 3.53 2.65 13.14
C LEU A 130 4.78 2.68 14.01
N ILE A 131 5.55 3.76 13.87
CA ILE A 131 6.61 4.15 14.80
C ILE A 131 6.46 5.64 15.12
N PRO A 132 7.09 6.16 16.18
CA PRO A 132 7.03 7.59 16.46
C PRO A 132 7.43 8.44 15.25
N GLY A 133 6.48 9.22 14.73
CA GLY A 133 6.66 10.13 13.61
C GLY A 133 6.66 9.55 12.20
N ALA A 134 6.48 8.24 12.02
CA ALA A 134 6.54 7.62 10.70
C ALA A 134 5.77 6.29 10.62
N ILE A 135 5.63 5.75 9.42
CA ILE A 135 5.06 4.42 9.16
C ILE A 135 6.05 3.57 8.37
N ARG A 136 6.32 2.34 8.83
CA ARG A 136 7.18 1.38 8.13
C ARG A 136 6.59 1.03 6.77
N SER A 137 7.46 0.93 5.76
CA SER A 137 7.07 0.58 4.40
C SER A 137 6.66 -0.88 4.22
N LEU A 138 6.94 -1.75 5.20
CA LEU A 138 6.64 -3.18 5.20
C LEU A 138 6.60 -3.68 6.66
N ALA A 139 5.67 -4.59 6.97
CA ALA A 139 5.61 -5.27 8.26
C ALA A 139 6.73 -6.31 8.42
N ASP A 140 7.23 -6.47 9.65
CA ASP A 140 8.21 -7.50 9.99
C ASP A 140 7.51 -8.85 10.22
N GLN A 141 7.06 -9.47 9.13
CA GLN A 141 6.41 -10.77 9.12
C GLN A 141 6.72 -11.55 7.84
N PRO A 142 6.57 -12.89 7.84
CA PRO A 142 6.78 -13.69 6.64
C PRO A 142 5.80 -13.32 5.52
N VAL A 143 6.14 -13.65 4.26
CA VAL A 143 5.28 -13.55 3.06
C VAL A 143 5.13 -14.92 2.37
N GLU A 144 3.98 -15.19 1.77
CA GLU A 144 3.69 -16.40 0.99
C GLU A 144 4.21 -16.21 -0.43
N GLN A 145 3.96 -15.05 -1.03
CA GLN A 145 4.55 -14.69 -2.30
C GLN A 145 5.99 -14.22 -2.06
N PRO A 146 6.99 -14.97 -2.55
CA PRO A 146 8.39 -14.61 -2.32
C PRO A 146 8.73 -13.28 -3.03
N MET A 147 9.49 -12.44 -2.35
CA MET A 147 9.97 -11.15 -2.87
C MET A 147 11.49 -11.19 -3.09
N PRO A 148 12.01 -11.90 -4.11
CA PRO A 148 13.45 -12.03 -4.32
C PRO A 148 14.04 -10.74 -4.89
N ILE A 149 15.17 -10.33 -4.33
CA ILE A 149 15.99 -9.21 -4.80
C ILE A 149 17.29 -9.80 -5.33
N TYR A 150 17.54 -9.55 -6.62
CA TYR A 150 18.74 -10.02 -7.30
C TYR A 150 19.69 -8.88 -7.60
N GLN A 151 20.97 -9.05 -7.27
CA GLN A 151 22.06 -8.21 -7.72
C GLN A 151 23.08 -9.09 -8.44
N ASN A 152 23.44 -8.75 -9.68
CA ASN A 152 24.35 -9.54 -10.51
C ASN A 152 23.96 -11.03 -10.61
N HIS A 153 22.65 -11.32 -10.72
CA HIS A 153 22.06 -12.67 -10.72
C HIS A 153 22.22 -13.47 -9.42
N GLN A 154 22.71 -12.85 -8.35
CA GLN A 154 22.78 -13.44 -7.01
C GLN A 154 21.60 -12.95 -6.18
N LEU A 155 20.95 -13.87 -5.47
CA LEU A 155 19.91 -13.54 -4.49
C LEU A 155 20.56 -12.91 -3.26
N ILE A 156 20.12 -11.71 -2.87
CA ILE A 156 20.74 -10.91 -1.79
C ILE A 156 19.80 -10.66 -0.59
N ASN A 157 18.65 -11.31 -0.55
CA ASN A 157 17.72 -11.29 0.59
C ASN A 157 17.08 -12.66 0.81
N ASP A 158 16.43 -12.83 1.97
CA ASP A 158 15.44 -13.88 2.17
C ASP A 158 14.11 -13.43 1.52
N PRO A 159 13.63 -14.12 0.47
CA PRO A 159 12.40 -13.73 -0.22
C PRO A 159 11.13 -13.90 0.62
N HIS A 160 11.12 -14.81 1.60
CA HIS A 160 9.97 -15.07 2.46
C HIS A 160 10.00 -14.25 3.75
N HIS A 161 11.15 -13.65 4.08
CA HIS A 161 11.31 -12.68 5.17
C HIS A 161 11.92 -11.37 4.65
N PRO A 162 11.20 -10.62 3.79
CA PRO A 162 11.78 -9.49 3.05
C PRO A 162 12.03 -8.24 3.89
N TYR A 163 11.59 -8.21 5.16
CA TYR A 163 11.73 -7.03 6.01
C TYR A 163 13.19 -6.67 6.31
N LYS A 164 13.53 -5.40 6.07
CA LYS A 164 14.81 -4.75 6.34
C LYS A 164 14.55 -3.38 6.95
N GLY A 165 14.46 -3.34 8.28
CA GLY A 165 14.14 -2.12 9.05
C GLY A 165 15.28 -1.11 9.23
N ILE A 166 16.51 -1.44 8.83
CA ILE A 166 17.69 -0.57 9.00
C ILE A 166 18.23 -0.17 7.62
N TYR A 167 18.16 1.12 7.31
CA TYR A 167 18.69 1.70 6.08
C TYR A 167 20.11 2.25 6.30
N ILE A 168 21.11 1.36 6.28
CA ILE A 168 22.53 1.71 6.44
C ILE A 168 23.40 0.83 5.54
N GLY A 169 24.63 1.26 5.28
CA GLY A 169 25.63 0.45 4.58
C GLY A 169 25.78 0.79 3.11
N GLU A 170 26.32 -0.18 2.36
CA GLU A 170 26.55 -0.06 0.91
C GLU A 170 25.22 0.10 0.15
N GLU A 171 25.25 0.88 -0.91
CA GLU A 171 24.05 1.34 -1.62
C GLU A 171 23.24 0.17 -2.20
N ASP A 172 23.87 -0.70 -2.98
CA ASP A 172 23.16 -1.71 -3.77
C ASP A 172 22.79 -2.96 -2.96
N ASN A 173 23.66 -3.41 -2.05
CA ASN A 173 23.45 -4.64 -1.29
C ASN A 173 22.58 -4.44 -0.03
N GLN A 174 22.56 -3.23 0.54
CA GLN A 174 21.95 -2.99 1.85
C GLN A 174 20.88 -1.91 1.80
N ARG A 175 21.24 -0.69 1.37
CA ARG A 175 20.34 0.46 1.41
C ARG A 175 19.17 0.30 0.43
N LYS A 176 19.43 0.04 -0.86
CA LYS A 176 18.38 -0.14 -1.87
C LYS A 176 17.39 -1.26 -1.49
N PRO A 177 17.85 -2.46 -1.09
CA PRO A 177 16.95 -3.50 -0.58
C PRO A 177 16.11 -3.08 0.64
N ALA A 178 16.58 -2.16 1.48
CA ALA A 178 15.87 -1.70 2.68
C ALA A 178 14.94 -0.51 2.44
N TYR A 179 15.17 0.30 1.41
CA TYR A 179 14.56 1.64 1.23
C TYR A 179 13.02 1.63 1.27
N HIS A 180 12.40 0.58 0.70
CA HIS A 180 10.95 0.37 0.76
C HIS A 180 10.56 -0.99 1.33
N ASN A 181 11.46 -1.70 2.02
CA ASN A 181 11.15 -3.00 2.62
C ASN A 181 11.26 -2.98 4.15
N GLY A 182 10.95 -1.85 4.80
CA GLY A 182 10.95 -1.78 6.27
C GLY A 182 11.40 -0.42 6.81
N THR A 183 12.12 0.36 6.01
CA THR A 183 12.40 1.78 6.30
C THR A 183 11.09 2.53 6.50
N ALA A 184 11.04 3.39 7.52
CA ALA A 184 9.85 4.16 7.84
C ALA A 184 9.82 5.50 7.10
N TRP A 185 8.63 5.88 6.66
CA TRP A 185 8.38 7.06 5.85
C TRP A 185 7.41 8.00 6.56
N THR A 186 7.69 9.30 6.47
CA THR A 186 6.91 10.35 7.15
C THR A 186 5.72 10.83 6.33
N TRP A 187 5.78 10.76 5.00
CA TRP A 187 4.72 11.29 4.13
C TRP A 187 3.45 10.41 4.04
N PRO A 188 3.49 9.06 4.08
CA PRO A 188 2.27 8.24 4.09
C PRO A 188 1.72 8.04 5.51
N PHE A 189 2.48 8.44 6.54
CA PHE A 189 2.10 8.29 7.94
C PHE A 189 0.79 9.02 8.30
N PRO A 190 0.56 10.29 7.88
CA PRO A 190 -0.70 10.97 8.15
C PRO A 190 -1.94 10.25 7.60
N SER A 191 -1.79 9.44 6.53
CA SER A 191 -2.89 8.67 5.96
C SER A 191 -3.48 7.66 6.97
N TYR A 192 -2.69 7.17 7.94
CA TYR A 192 -3.22 6.30 8.99
C TYR A 192 -4.17 7.07 9.91
N ALA A 193 -3.77 8.26 10.36
CA ALA A 193 -4.58 9.12 11.20
C ALA A 193 -5.86 9.62 10.48
N GLU A 194 -5.76 9.90 9.18
CA GLU A 194 -6.91 10.22 8.34
C GLU A 194 -7.86 9.02 8.18
N ALA A 195 -7.32 7.84 7.86
CA ALA A 195 -8.11 6.62 7.74
C ALA A 195 -8.84 6.27 9.05
N LEU A 196 -8.16 6.41 10.21
CA LEU A 196 -8.80 6.28 11.53
C LEU A 196 -10.02 7.19 11.67
N LEU A 197 -9.87 8.48 11.35
CA LEU A 197 -10.94 9.47 11.43
C LEU A 197 -12.10 9.15 10.48
N GLN A 198 -11.81 8.72 9.25
CA GLN A 198 -12.84 8.35 8.29
C GLN A 198 -13.61 7.08 8.69
N THR A 199 -12.95 6.11 9.31
CA THR A 199 -13.57 4.83 9.72
C THR A 199 -14.32 4.91 11.05
N TYR A 200 -13.80 5.63 12.04
CA TYR A 200 -14.36 5.67 13.40
C TYR A 200 -15.06 7.00 13.75
N GLY A 201 -14.98 8.01 12.89
CA GLY A 201 -15.60 9.32 13.13
C GLY A 201 -14.85 10.17 14.16
N SER A 202 -15.49 11.24 14.63
CA SER A 202 -14.83 12.30 15.43
C SER A 202 -14.25 11.84 16.77
N ASP A 203 -14.70 10.71 17.30
CA ASP A 203 -14.29 10.24 18.63
C ASP A 203 -12.81 9.84 18.69
N VAL A 204 -12.19 9.50 17.56
CA VAL A 204 -10.75 9.17 17.49
C VAL A 204 -9.84 10.38 17.29
N ILE A 205 -10.37 11.60 17.18
CA ILE A 205 -9.56 12.82 16.98
C ILE A 205 -8.41 12.97 18.01
N PRO A 206 -8.62 12.76 19.32
CA PRO A 206 -7.52 12.83 20.29
C PRO A 206 -6.42 11.81 20.01
N HIS A 207 -6.79 10.59 19.60
CA HIS A 207 -5.84 9.52 19.27
C HIS A 207 -5.08 9.83 17.98
N ALA A 208 -5.78 10.26 16.92
CA ALA A 208 -5.17 10.69 15.67
C ALA A 208 -4.17 11.84 15.87
N ARG A 209 -4.50 12.82 16.72
CA ARG A 209 -3.58 13.91 17.09
C ARG A 209 -2.36 13.40 17.85
N ALA A 210 -2.55 12.50 18.83
CA ALA A 210 -1.44 11.92 19.58
C ALA A 210 -0.46 11.17 18.65
N LEU A 211 -0.98 10.42 17.67
CA LEU A 211 -0.16 9.78 16.64
C LEU A 211 0.62 10.83 15.85
N LEU A 212 -0.03 11.83 15.26
CA LEU A 212 0.64 12.86 14.46
C LEU A 212 1.70 13.65 15.23
N SER A 213 1.49 13.85 16.54
CA SER A 213 2.43 14.53 17.44
C SER A 213 3.52 13.61 18.01
N SER A 214 3.53 12.31 17.69
CA SER A 214 4.51 11.36 18.25
C SER A 214 5.96 11.67 17.88
N VAL A 215 6.19 12.42 16.78
CA VAL A 215 7.52 12.87 16.37
C VAL A 215 8.07 13.98 17.26
N SER A 216 7.21 14.75 17.94
CA SER A 216 7.61 15.95 18.68
C SER A 216 8.66 15.63 19.75
N LEU A 217 8.54 14.50 20.44
CA LEU A 217 9.52 14.06 21.43
C LEU A 217 10.91 13.87 20.85
N LEU A 218 11.02 13.30 19.64
CA LEU A 218 12.30 13.10 18.96
C LEU A 218 12.88 14.42 18.46
N LEU A 219 12.04 15.31 17.91
CA LEU A 219 12.47 16.62 17.44
C LEU A 219 12.93 17.54 18.56
N GLU A 220 12.30 17.44 19.73
CA GLU A 220 12.63 18.27 20.90
C GLU A 220 13.85 17.76 21.67
N ASN A 221 14.10 16.43 21.68
CA ASN A 221 15.07 15.83 22.59
C ASN A 221 16.28 15.12 21.93
N GLY A 222 16.26 14.87 20.61
CA GLY A 222 17.37 14.24 19.88
C GLY A 222 17.42 12.72 20.03
#